data_AF-A0A9X6P5T9-F1
#
_entry.id   AF-A0A9X6P5T9-F1
#
_cell.length_a   1.000
_cell.length_b   1.000
_cell.length_c   1.000
_cell.angle_alpha   90.00
_cell.angle_beta   90.00
_cell.angle_gamma   90.00
#
_symmetry.space_group_name_H-M   'P 1'
#
loop_
_entity.id
_entity.type
_entity.pdbx_description
1 polymer ?
#
loop_
_entity_poly.entity_id
_entity_poly.type
_entity_poly.pdbx_seq_one_letter_code
_entity_poly.pdbx_strand_id
1 'polypeptide(L)'
;MMKNNIVKIIMWILFWFYLIPYYLIKKLVFKKNKHQVFWANCVTIALFVLLSLAVSPSSTTTTSSNEDALAKSSRVVHKTVTKKVGTKELNKEKARAKVLKQEQKNKQAEYDKLKQQLDDYQEKEEQQKQEAEQARKKAEAAAKKEAKARQKEAEEQQRATRRQEANTSSSSNSSDSSNQGDLYTGNQGTIVGNSNSKIYHVPGQAGYHMNSANAVYFNSEQDAINAGYRKAKR
;
A
#
# COMPACT_ATOMS: atom_id res chain seq x y z
N MET A 1 25.48 13.61 0.37
CA MET A 1 25.24 12.14 0.32
C MET A 1 25.10 11.45 1.69
N MET A 2 25.37 12.10 2.84
CA MET A 2 25.32 11.43 4.17
C MET A 2 23.92 11.30 4.81
N LYS A 3 22.91 12.08 4.36
CA LYS A 3 21.58 12.14 4.99
C LYS A 3 20.80 10.81 4.89
N ASN A 4 20.96 10.05 3.81
CA ASN A 4 20.17 8.84 3.58
C ASN A 4 20.57 7.69 4.51
N ASN A 5 21.82 7.66 4.98
CA ASN A 5 22.31 6.63 5.89
C ASN A 5 21.81 6.90 7.32
N ILE A 6 21.81 8.17 7.74
CA ILE A 6 21.29 8.59 9.05
C ILE A 6 19.79 8.33 9.15
N VAL A 7 19.01 8.64 8.10
CA VAL A 7 17.56 8.36 8.09
C VAL A 7 17.28 6.86 8.17
N LYS A 8 18.08 6.02 7.50
CA LYS A 8 17.95 4.55 7.60
C LYS A 8 18.27 4.04 9.01
N ILE A 9 19.29 4.59 9.66
CA ILE A 9 19.66 4.23 11.04
C ILE A 9 18.54 4.63 12.01
N ILE A 10 17.97 5.84 11.86
CA ILE A 10 16.83 6.30 12.68
C ILE A 10 15.61 5.40 12.47
N MET A 11 15.29 5.04 11.22
CA MET A 11 14.19 4.11 10.92
C MET A 11 14.42 2.72 11.51
N TRP A 12 15.66 2.24 11.52
CA TRP A 12 16.01 0.95 12.11
C TRP A 12 15.91 0.98 13.64
N ILE A 13 16.35 2.05 14.29
CA ILE A 13 16.20 2.24 15.75
C ILE A 13 14.72 2.31 16.14
N LEU A 14 13.90 3.07 15.40
CA LEU A 14 12.46 3.15 15.64
C LEU A 14 11.75 1.80 15.45
N PHE A 15 12.18 1.02 14.44
CA PHE A 15 11.64 -0.32 14.20
C PHE A 15 11.87 -1.24 15.41
N TRP A 16 13.08 -1.28 15.96
CA TRP A 16 13.38 -2.09 17.15
C TRP A 16 12.75 -1.53 18.43
N PHE A 17 12.71 -0.20 18.57
CA PHE A 17 12.07 0.47 19.70
C PHE A 17 10.57 0.18 19.80
N TYR A 18 9.89 -0.04 18.67
CA TYR A 18 8.46 -0.39 18.67
C TYR A 18 8.21 -1.91 18.76
N LEU A 19 9.10 -2.73 18.18
CA LEU A 19 8.96 -4.18 18.13
C LEU A 19 9.23 -4.86 19.48
N ILE A 20 10.22 -4.38 20.24
CA ILE A 20 10.59 -4.92 21.56
C ILE A 20 9.46 -4.76 22.59
N PRO A 21 8.88 -3.57 22.84
CA PRO A 21 7.77 -3.41 23.78
C PRO A 21 6.52 -4.15 23.31
N TYR A 22 6.22 -4.19 22.01
CA TYR A 22 5.12 -4.99 21.47
C TYR A 22 5.27 -6.48 21.83
N TYR A 23 6.47 -7.04 21.68
CA TYR A 23 6.73 -8.45 22.00
C TYR A 23 6.76 -8.72 23.50
N LEU A 24 7.25 -7.77 24.31
CA LEU A 24 7.23 -7.85 25.78
C LEU A 24 5.81 -7.77 26.34
N ILE A 25 4.96 -6.87 25.82
CA ILE A 25 3.54 -6.77 26.17
C ILE A 25 2.82 -8.05 25.75
N LYS A 26 3.10 -8.56 24.54
CA LYS A 26 2.57 -9.85 24.08
C LYS A 26 2.94 -11.00 25.02
N LYS A 27 4.18 -11.02 25.52
CA LYS A 27 4.69 -12.12 26.38
C LYS A 27 4.26 -12.00 27.85
N LEU A 28 4.14 -10.78 28.39
CA LEU A 28 3.79 -10.52 29.78
C LEU A 28 2.27 -10.44 30.02
N VAL A 29 1.49 -9.94 29.06
CA VAL A 29 0.04 -9.72 29.24
C VAL A 29 -0.80 -10.89 28.68
N PHE A 30 -0.31 -11.65 27.70
CA PHE A 30 -1.08 -12.73 27.06
C PHE A 30 -0.73 -14.14 27.58
N LYS A 31 -0.30 -14.27 28.83
CA LYS A 31 -0.22 -15.58 29.48
C LYS A 31 -1.59 -15.93 30.10
N LYS A 32 -2.44 -16.52 29.25
CA LYS A 32 -3.65 -17.34 29.54
C LYS A 32 -4.61 -16.84 30.63
N ASN A 33 -5.36 -15.76 30.37
CA ASN A 33 -6.63 -15.50 31.09
C ASN A 33 -7.78 -15.38 30.07
N LYS A 34 -8.77 -16.27 30.13
CA LYS A 34 -9.87 -16.41 29.15
C LYS A 34 -10.84 -15.21 29.08
N HIS A 35 -10.67 -14.18 29.93
CA HIS A 35 -11.54 -13.00 29.98
C HIS A 35 -10.74 -11.68 29.94
N GLN A 36 -9.78 -11.59 29.01
CA GLN A 36 -8.95 -10.40 28.81
C GLN A 36 -9.75 -9.12 28.55
N VAL A 37 -10.85 -9.21 27.80
CA VAL A 37 -11.71 -8.06 27.49
C VAL A 37 -12.53 -7.62 28.72
N PHE A 38 -12.91 -8.55 29.59
CA PHE A 38 -13.69 -8.24 30.79
C PHE A 38 -12.84 -7.50 31.84
N TRP A 39 -11.62 -7.99 32.10
CA TRP A 39 -10.71 -7.34 33.05
C TRP A 39 -10.18 -5.99 32.56
N ALA A 40 -9.88 -5.86 31.27
CA ALA A 40 -9.46 -4.58 30.70
C ALA A 40 -10.56 -3.51 30.81
N ASN A 41 -11.82 -3.87 30.56
CA ASN A 41 -12.95 -2.94 30.71
C ASN A 41 -13.24 -2.60 32.18
N CYS A 42 -13.11 -3.54 33.12
CA CYS A 42 -13.28 -3.22 34.54
C CYS A 42 -12.22 -2.24 35.06
N VAL A 43 -10.96 -2.40 34.64
CA VAL A 43 -9.87 -1.51 35.06
C VAL A 43 -10.01 -0.11 34.46
N THR A 44 -10.44 0.01 33.20
CA THR A 44 -10.70 1.32 32.58
C THR A 44 -11.89 2.03 33.20
N ILE A 45 -12.98 1.32 33.52
CA ILE A 45 -14.14 1.89 34.21
C ILE A 45 -13.75 2.35 35.63
N ALA A 46 -12.97 1.56 36.37
CA ALA A 46 -12.50 1.95 37.70
C ALA A 46 -11.60 3.21 37.66
N LEU A 47 -10.72 3.32 36.66
CA LEU A 47 -9.89 4.51 36.43
C LEU A 47 -10.72 5.75 36.06
N PHE A 48 -11.78 5.58 35.26
CA PHE A 48 -12.67 6.68 34.88
C PHE A 48 -13.49 7.19 36.06
N VAL A 49 -13.95 6.31 36.95
CA VAL A 49 -14.68 6.67 38.18
C VAL A 49 -13.76 7.39 39.19
N LEU A 50 -12.53 6.91 39.36
CA LEU A 50 -11.54 7.59 40.22
C LEU A 50 -11.13 8.97 39.65
N LEU A 51 -11.00 9.10 38.33
CA LEU A 51 -10.66 10.36 37.69
C LEU A 51 -11.82 11.37 37.73
N SER A 52 -13.07 10.91 37.70
CA SER A 52 -14.25 11.78 37.83
C SER A 52 -14.52 12.20 39.27
N LEU A 53 -14.08 11.44 40.28
CA LEU A 53 -14.10 11.89 41.69
C LEU A 53 -12.99 12.91 41.99
N ALA A 54 -11.83 12.82 41.33
CA ALA A 54 -10.72 13.77 41.49
C ALA A 54 -10.91 15.12 40.78
N VAL A 55 -11.86 15.20 39.84
CA VAL A 55 -12.20 16.42 39.07
C VAL A 55 -13.65 16.86 39.35
N SER A 56 -14.12 16.66 40.59
CA SER A 56 -15.27 17.42 41.09
C SER A 56 -14.75 18.73 41.70
N PRO A 57 -15.09 19.90 41.14
CA PRO A 57 -14.86 21.16 41.82
C PRO A 57 -15.71 21.16 43.09
N SER A 58 -15.05 21.29 44.24
CA SER A 58 -15.70 21.62 45.50
C SER A 58 -16.50 22.91 45.31
N SER A 59 -17.78 22.81 44.97
CA SER A 59 -18.73 23.88 45.27
C SER A 59 -18.99 23.84 46.77
N THR A 60 -18.06 24.40 47.54
CA THR A 60 -18.34 24.87 48.88
C THR A 60 -19.35 26.00 48.76
N THR A 61 -20.60 25.60 48.91
CA THR A 61 -21.63 26.22 49.74
C THR A 61 -21.46 27.73 49.94
N THR A 62 -22.32 28.44 49.22
CA THR A 62 -22.86 29.75 49.58
C THR A 62 -23.16 29.81 51.08
N THR A 63 -22.31 30.49 51.86
CA THR A 63 -22.71 31.01 53.18
C THR A 63 -23.48 32.29 52.94
N SER A 64 -24.77 32.14 52.62
CA SER A 64 -25.77 33.18 52.82
C SER A 64 -26.21 33.13 54.27
N SER A 65 -25.50 33.84 55.14
CA SER A 65 -26.02 34.20 56.46
C SER A 65 -27.10 35.26 56.26
N ASN A 66 -28.35 34.81 56.26
CA ASN A 66 -29.46 35.63 56.71
C ASN A 66 -29.22 35.90 58.19
N GLU A 67 -29.07 37.16 58.57
CA GLU A 67 -29.19 37.60 59.96
C GLU A 67 -30.29 38.65 60.00
N ASP A 68 -31.19 38.38 60.93
CA ASP A 68 -32.49 38.97 61.08
C ASP A 68 -32.45 40.42 61.55
N ALA A 69 -33.64 41.00 61.41
CA ALA A 69 -34.03 42.33 61.77
C ALA A 69 -33.77 42.70 63.25
N LEU A 70 -33.61 44.03 63.42
CA LEU A 70 -34.18 44.84 64.51
C LEU A 70 -33.53 44.75 65.90
N ALA A 71 -32.69 45.74 66.23
CA ALA A 71 -32.84 46.50 67.48
C ALA A 71 -32.15 47.87 67.39
N LYS A 72 -32.94 48.90 67.74
CA LYS A 72 -32.55 50.31 67.87
C LYS A 72 -31.32 50.47 68.78
N SER A 73 -30.29 51.17 68.30
CA SER A 73 -29.28 51.77 69.18
C SER A 73 -28.84 53.14 68.68
N SER A 74 -28.50 53.98 69.66
CA SER A 74 -28.40 55.43 69.66
C SER A 74 -27.52 56.06 68.57
N ARG A 75 -28.00 57.19 68.06
CA ARG A 75 -27.42 57.99 66.98
C ARG A 75 -26.18 58.76 67.46
N VAL A 76 -25.00 58.35 67.01
CA VAL A 76 -23.85 59.26 66.81
C VAL A 76 -23.48 59.20 65.34
N VAL A 77 -23.87 60.24 64.59
CA VAL A 77 -23.60 60.34 63.15
C VAL A 77 -22.14 60.75 62.96
N HIS A 78 -21.23 59.79 62.85
CA HIS A 78 -19.98 60.04 62.13
C HIS A 78 -20.30 60.03 60.64
N LYS A 79 -20.27 61.20 59.97
CA LYS A 79 -20.28 61.28 58.51
C LYS A 79 -18.95 60.72 57.98
N THR A 80 -18.83 59.42 57.84
CA THR A 80 -17.73 58.82 57.09
C THR A 80 -18.02 59.02 55.60
N VAL A 81 -17.31 59.96 54.97
CA VAL A 81 -17.28 60.08 53.51
C VAL A 81 -16.40 58.94 53.00
N THR A 82 -17.01 57.83 52.61
CA THR A 82 -16.32 56.78 51.85
C THR A 82 -16.03 57.30 50.45
N LYS A 83 -14.82 57.78 50.20
CA LYS A 83 -14.38 58.13 48.84
C LYS A 83 -14.23 56.83 48.04
N LYS A 84 -15.08 56.63 47.01
CA LYS A 84 -14.94 55.53 46.04
C LYS A 84 -13.69 55.75 45.19
N VAL A 85 -12.54 55.30 45.67
CA VAL A 85 -11.30 55.24 44.88
C VAL A 85 -11.33 54.01 43.96
N GLY A 86 -10.92 54.17 42.70
CA GLY A 86 -10.78 53.05 41.75
C GLY A 86 -11.95 52.74 40.80
N THR A 87 -13.05 53.51 40.79
CA THR A 87 -14.21 53.25 39.90
C THR A 87 -13.89 53.39 38.40
N LYS A 88 -13.02 54.35 38.05
CA LYS A 88 -12.55 54.54 36.66
C LYS A 88 -11.75 53.33 36.18
N GLU A 89 -10.88 52.78 37.03
CA GLU A 89 -10.09 51.58 36.73
C GLU A 89 -10.97 50.33 36.64
N LEU A 90 -11.92 50.15 37.56
CA LEU A 90 -12.87 49.04 37.50
C LEU A 90 -13.69 49.02 36.19
N ASN A 91 -14.15 50.18 35.73
CA ASN A 91 -14.88 50.28 34.47
C ASN A 91 -13.98 50.02 33.25
N LYS A 92 -12.71 50.46 33.30
CA LYS A 92 -11.70 50.17 32.27
C LYS A 92 -11.40 48.67 32.18
N GLU A 93 -11.21 47.98 33.31
CA GLU A 93 -10.98 46.54 33.33
C GLU A 93 -12.21 45.74 32.90
N LYS A 94 -13.42 46.16 33.28
CA LYS A 94 -14.66 45.56 32.75
C LYS A 94 -14.79 45.71 31.23
N ALA A 95 -14.38 46.85 30.67
CA ALA A 95 -14.37 47.05 29.22
C ALA A 95 -13.34 46.13 28.53
N ARG A 96 -12.12 46.03 29.08
CA ARG A 96 -11.07 45.11 28.59
C ARG A 96 -11.53 43.65 28.63
N ALA A 97 -12.14 43.21 29.73
CA ALA A 97 -12.65 41.85 29.88
C ALA A 97 -13.73 41.52 28.83
N LYS A 98 -14.59 42.48 28.46
CA LYS A 98 -15.57 42.31 27.38
C LYS A 98 -14.90 42.14 26.02
N VAL A 99 -13.91 42.97 25.71
CA VAL A 99 -13.14 42.86 24.45
C VAL A 99 -12.42 41.51 24.37
N LEU A 100 -11.76 41.11 25.45
CA LEU A 100 -11.01 39.85 25.51
C LEU A 100 -11.94 38.63 25.38
N LYS A 101 -13.13 38.68 25.99
CA LYS A 101 -14.17 37.65 25.81
C LYS A 101 -14.70 37.59 24.38
N GLN A 102 -14.82 38.74 23.70
CA GLN A 102 -15.21 38.78 22.30
C GLN A 102 -14.11 38.20 21.40
N GLU A 103 -12.85 38.53 21.65
CA GLU A 103 -11.71 37.98 20.92
C GLU A 103 -11.61 36.46 21.09
N GLN A 104 -11.79 35.94 22.30
CA GLN A 104 -11.85 34.51 22.56
C GLN A 104 -12.97 33.82 21.76
N LYS A 105 -14.17 34.41 21.71
CA LYS A 105 -15.27 33.88 20.90
C LYS A 105 -14.93 33.86 19.41
N ASN A 106 -14.30 34.92 18.90
CA ASN A 106 -13.91 35.00 17.50
C ASN A 106 -12.85 33.94 17.16
N LYS A 107 -11.83 33.79 18.02
CA LYS A 107 -10.79 32.75 17.85
C LYS A 107 -11.36 31.33 17.95
N GLN A 108 -12.33 31.11 18.82
CA GLN A 108 -13.01 29.81 18.91
C GLN A 108 -13.77 29.51 17.61
N ALA A 109 -14.52 30.48 17.09
CA ALA A 109 -15.25 30.31 15.82
C ALA A 109 -14.30 30.08 14.63
N GLU A 110 -13.14 30.74 14.61
CA GLU A 110 -12.10 30.52 13.60
C GLU A 110 -11.48 29.11 13.71
N TYR A 111 -11.19 28.67 14.93
CA TYR A 111 -10.72 27.31 15.20
C TYR A 111 -11.72 26.24 14.75
N ASP A 112 -13.02 26.43 15.05
CA ASP A 112 -14.07 25.49 14.65
C ASP A 112 -14.19 25.41 13.12
N LYS A 113 -14.09 26.55 12.42
CA LYS A 113 -14.04 26.59 10.95
C LYS A 113 -12.83 25.86 10.39
N LEU A 114 -11.64 26.10 10.95
CA LEU A 114 -10.41 25.48 10.47
C LEU A 114 -10.44 23.96 10.70
N LYS A 115 -10.99 23.54 11.84
CA LYS A 115 -11.22 22.13 12.14
C LYS A 115 -12.15 21.49 11.12
N GLN A 116 -13.28 22.14 10.81
CA GLN A 116 -14.21 21.64 9.79
C GLN A 116 -13.55 21.53 8.41
N GLN A 117 -12.77 22.53 8.00
CA GLN A 117 -12.04 22.48 6.73
C GLN A 117 -11.01 21.33 6.67
N LEU A 118 -10.36 21.02 7.79
CA LEU A 118 -9.42 19.91 7.87
C LEU A 118 -10.13 18.57 7.77
N ASP A 119 -11.25 18.41 8.47
CA ASP A 119 -12.08 17.21 8.42
C ASP A 119 -12.60 16.97 6.98
N ASP A 120 -13.10 18.02 6.31
CA ASP A 120 -13.54 17.98 4.90
C ASP A 120 -12.38 17.63 3.93
N TYR A 121 -11.17 18.12 4.19
CA TYR A 121 -10.00 17.84 3.35
C TYR A 121 -9.57 16.38 3.51
N GLN A 122 -9.55 15.86 4.74
CA GLN A 122 -9.24 14.46 5.00
C GLN A 122 -10.26 13.53 4.36
N GLU A 123 -11.55 13.85 4.45
CA GLU A 123 -12.60 13.04 3.81
C GLU A 123 -12.44 13.03 2.27
N LYS A 124 -12.12 14.18 1.67
CA LYS A 124 -11.83 14.24 0.22
C LYS A 124 -10.59 13.44 -0.17
N GLU A 125 -9.53 13.50 0.63
CA GLU A 125 -8.30 12.73 0.39
C GLU A 125 -8.59 11.21 0.46
N GLU A 126 -9.36 10.77 1.47
CA GLU A 126 -9.77 9.38 1.61
C GLU A 126 -10.66 8.93 0.45
N GLN A 127 -11.64 9.73 0.04
CA GLN A 127 -12.50 9.44 -1.11
C GLN A 127 -11.68 9.29 -2.39
N GLN A 128 -10.74 10.21 -2.67
CA GLN A 128 -9.85 10.12 -3.83
C GLN A 128 -8.98 8.87 -3.79
N LYS A 129 -8.45 8.51 -2.62
CA LYS A 129 -7.62 7.31 -2.45
C LYS A 129 -8.42 6.04 -2.69
N GLN A 130 -9.66 5.98 -2.18
CA GLN A 130 -10.56 4.86 -2.41
C GLN A 130 -10.95 4.74 -3.89
N GLU A 131 -11.26 5.85 -4.56
CA GLU A 131 -11.59 5.86 -5.99
C GLU A 131 -10.39 5.41 -6.84
N ALA A 132 -9.19 5.92 -6.55
CA ALA A 132 -7.96 5.50 -7.22
C ALA A 132 -7.66 4.00 -7.01
N GLU A 133 -7.88 3.48 -5.79
CA GLU A 133 -7.71 2.05 -5.50
C GLU A 133 -8.74 1.20 -6.27
N GLN A 134 -10.00 1.63 -6.33
CA GLN A 134 -11.03 0.95 -7.11
C GLN A 134 -10.72 0.97 -8.61
N ALA A 135 -10.28 2.11 -9.16
CA ALA A 135 -9.88 2.23 -10.55
C ALA A 135 -8.70 1.31 -10.87
N ARG A 136 -7.69 1.26 -9.98
CA ARG A 136 -6.54 0.35 -10.12
C ARG A 136 -6.95 -1.12 -10.08
N LYS A 137 -7.83 -1.53 -9.15
CA LYS A 137 -8.34 -2.90 -9.09
C LYS A 137 -9.12 -3.29 -10.35
N LYS A 138 -9.94 -2.38 -10.89
CA LYS A 138 -10.66 -2.60 -12.16
C LYS A 138 -9.69 -2.75 -13.34
N ALA A 139 -8.69 -1.88 -13.43
CA ALA A 139 -7.65 -1.96 -14.46
C ALA A 139 -6.83 -3.25 -14.38
N GLU A 140 -6.45 -3.67 -13.17
CA GLU A 140 -5.72 -4.93 -12.96
C GLU A 140 -6.57 -6.15 -13.33
N ALA A 141 -7.86 -6.15 -12.98
CA ALA A 141 -8.79 -7.21 -13.36
C ALA A 141 -8.99 -7.29 -14.89
N ALA A 142 -9.08 -6.13 -15.56
CA ALA A 142 -9.16 -6.06 -17.03
C ALA A 142 -7.87 -6.61 -17.67
N ALA A 143 -6.70 -6.16 -17.22
CA ALA A 143 -5.41 -6.64 -17.73
C ALA A 143 -5.21 -8.14 -17.50
N LYS A 144 -5.64 -8.69 -16.36
CA LYS A 144 -5.60 -10.14 -16.09
C LYS A 144 -6.53 -10.93 -17.02
N LYS A 145 -7.73 -10.43 -17.30
CA LYS A 145 -8.65 -11.06 -18.26
C LYS A 145 -8.05 -11.04 -19.68
N GLU A 146 -7.48 -9.93 -20.10
CA GLU A 146 -6.85 -9.80 -21.40
C GLU A 146 -5.61 -10.70 -21.54
N ALA A 147 -4.73 -10.73 -20.53
CA ALA A 147 -3.57 -11.62 -20.52
C ALA A 147 -3.99 -13.10 -20.61
N LYS A 148 -5.06 -13.50 -19.90
CA LYS A 148 -5.59 -14.86 -19.95
C LYS A 148 -6.22 -15.18 -21.31
N ALA A 149 -6.86 -14.22 -21.97
CA ALA A 149 -7.39 -14.39 -23.32
C ALA A 149 -6.24 -14.58 -24.33
N ARG A 150 -5.22 -13.71 -24.29
CA ARG A 150 -4.03 -13.83 -25.16
C ARG A 150 -3.26 -15.14 -24.95
N GLN A 151 -3.16 -15.63 -23.71
CA GLN A 151 -2.56 -16.93 -23.43
C GLN A 151 -3.34 -18.09 -24.07
N LYS A 152 -4.68 -18.06 -24.00
CA LYS A 152 -5.52 -19.08 -24.65
C LYS A 152 -5.40 -19.05 -26.16
N GLU A 153 -5.41 -17.85 -26.76
CA GLU A 153 -5.22 -17.69 -28.21
C GLU A 153 -3.85 -18.20 -28.66
N ALA A 154 -2.78 -17.90 -27.91
CA ALA A 154 -1.44 -18.39 -28.19
C ALA A 154 -1.34 -19.93 -28.06
N GLU A 155 -1.98 -20.54 -27.06
CA GLU A 155 -2.01 -21.99 -26.89
C GLU A 155 -2.78 -22.67 -28.05
N GLU A 156 -3.89 -22.07 -28.50
CA GLU A 156 -4.69 -22.59 -29.61
C GLU A 156 -3.94 -22.49 -30.95
N GLN A 157 -3.23 -21.38 -31.19
CA GLN A 157 -2.34 -21.25 -32.35
C GLN A 157 -1.22 -22.30 -32.33
N GLN A 158 -0.55 -22.51 -31.18
CA GLN A 158 0.48 -23.55 -31.06
C GLN A 158 -0.08 -24.95 -31.31
N ARG A 159 -1.30 -25.25 -30.81
CA ARG A 159 -1.97 -26.53 -31.08
C ARG A 159 -2.32 -26.71 -32.56
N ALA A 160 -2.75 -25.64 -33.24
CA ALA A 160 -3.05 -25.68 -34.68
C ALA A 160 -1.79 -25.95 -35.51
N THR A 161 -0.67 -25.25 -35.23
CA THR A 161 0.62 -25.49 -35.91
C THR A 161 1.11 -26.94 -35.68
N ARG A 162 1.03 -27.44 -34.44
CA ARG A 162 1.45 -28.81 -34.11
C ARG A 162 0.59 -29.87 -34.82
N ARG A 163 -0.70 -29.60 -35.08
CA ARG A 163 -1.57 -30.48 -35.88
C ARG A 163 -1.20 -30.48 -37.37
N GLN A 164 -0.78 -29.35 -37.92
CA GLN A 164 -0.32 -29.27 -39.31
C GLN A 164 1.01 -30.01 -39.49
N GLU A 165 1.97 -29.86 -38.56
CA GLU A 165 3.24 -30.61 -38.57
C GLU A 165 3.05 -32.13 -38.47
N ALA A 166 2.06 -32.58 -37.70
CA ALA A 166 1.71 -34.01 -37.59
C ALA A 166 1.09 -34.60 -38.87
N ASN A 167 0.39 -33.79 -39.68
CA ASN A 167 -0.19 -34.23 -40.96
C ASN A 167 0.83 -34.21 -42.12
N THR A 168 1.85 -33.34 -42.06
CA THR A 168 2.94 -33.31 -43.05
C THR A 168 3.94 -34.46 -42.83
N SER A 169 4.10 -34.93 -41.59
CA SER A 169 4.95 -36.08 -41.25
C SER A 169 4.33 -37.45 -41.58
N SER A 170 3.03 -37.51 -41.91
CA SER A 170 2.39 -38.73 -42.45
C SER A 170 2.41 -38.82 -43.98
N SER A 171 2.87 -37.78 -44.69
CA SER A 171 2.93 -37.76 -46.16
C SER A 171 4.36 -37.79 -46.74
N SER A 172 5.38 -37.95 -45.90
CA SER A 172 6.79 -38.04 -46.34
C SER A 172 7.41 -39.44 -46.15
N ASN A 173 6.61 -40.49 -45.98
CA ASN A 173 7.08 -41.89 -45.95
C ASN A 173 6.99 -42.57 -47.33
N SER A 174 7.21 -41.85 -48.42
CA SER A 174 7.22 -42.42 -49.78
C SER A 174 8.22 -41.75 -50.71
N SER A 175 9.48 -41.73 -50.29
CA SER A 175 10.70 -41.81 -51.12
C SER A 175 11.86 -41.76 -50.11
N ASP A 176 12.77 -42.71 -50.02
CA ASP A 176 13.46 -43.36 -51.10
C ASP A 176 14.08 -44.64 -50.54
N SER A 177 13.68 -45.77 -51.13
CA SER A 177 14.44 -47.00 -51.07
C SER A 177 15.63 -46.82 -52.00
N SER A 178 16.85 -47.05 -51.48
CA SER A 178 18.11 -47.25 -52.18
C SER A 178 19.07 -46.04 -52.23
N ASN A 179 19.94 -45.97 -51.23
CA ASN A 179 21.40 -45.96 -51.43
C ASN A 179 22.07 -45.96 -50.06
N GLN A 180 22.67 -47.08 -49.66
CA GLN A 180 23.48 -47.14 -48.45
C GLN A 180 24.60 -46.10 -48.52
N GLY A 181 24.44 -45.00 -47.81
CA GLY A 181 25.50 -44.03 -47.59
C GLY A 181 25.27 -42.65 -48.20
N ASP A 182 24.40 -42.46 -49.20
CA ASP A 182 24.19 -41.13 -49.82
C ASP A 182 22.83 -40.53 -49.45
N LEU A 183 22.82 -39.25 -49.08
CA LEU A 183 21.66 -38.49 -48.64
C LEU A 183 21.57 -37.17 -49.42
N TYR A 184 20.46 -36.97 -50.13
CA TYR A 184 20.17 -35.71 -50.81
C TYR A 184 19.40 -34.74 -49.89
N THR A 185 19.93 -33.55 -49.65
CA THR A 185 19.34 -32.57 -48.71
C THR A 185 18.12 -31.82 -49.23
N GLY A 186 17.95 -31.72 -50.54
CA GLY A 186 16.95 -30.83 -51.15
C GLY A 186 15.49 -31.21 -50.88
N ASN A 187 15.22 -32.49 -50.68
CA ASN A 187 13.85 -33.03 -50.60
C ASN A 187 13.41 -33.40 -49.17
N GLN A 188 14.21 -33.10 -48.16
CA GLN A 188 14.02 -33.62 -46.80
C GLN A 188 12.92 -32.91 -46.00
N GLY A 189 12.38 -31.78 -46.49
CA GLY A 189 11.33 -30.99 -45.82
C GLY A 189 11.71 -30.43 -44.44
N THR A 190 12.95 -30.67 -43.99
CA THR A 190 13.52 -30.36 -42.67
C THR A 190 14.91 -29.76 -42.84
N ILE A 191 15.44 -29.11 -41.78
CA ILE A 191 16.77 -28.51 -41.82
C ILE A 191 17.80 -29.60 -41.55
N VAL A 192 18.63 -29.92 -42.55
CA VAL A 192 19.64 -30.98 -42.46
C VAL A 192 21.04 -30.39 -42.52
N GLY A 193 21.87 -30.70 -41.52
CA GLY A 193 23.28 -30.37 -41.45
C GLY A 193 24.19 -31.56 -41.66
N ASN A 194 25.37 -31.29 -42.21
CA ASN A 194 26.45 -32.27 -42.31
C ASN A 194 27.43 -32.08 -41.15
N SER A 195 27.54 -33.08 -40.28
CA SER A 195 28.39 -33.03 -39.08
C SER A 195 29.87 -32.80 -39.39
N ASN A 196 30.35 -33.24 -40.54
CA ASN A 196 31.73 -33.11 -41.00
C ASN A 196 32.04 -31.70 -41.52
N SER A 197 31.17 -31.12 -42.36
CA SER A 197 31.42 -29.79 -42.95
C SER A 197 30.85 -28.62 -42.13
N LYS A 198 30.00 -28.90 -41.12
CA LYS A 198 29.24 -27.90 -40.37
C LYS A 198 28.42 -26.98 -41.28
N ILE A 199 27.89 -27.52 -42.37
CA ILE A 199 26.99 -26.81 -43.29
C ILE A 199 25.58 -27.36 -43.13
N TYR A 200 24.59 -26.47 -42.99
CA TYR A 200 23.17 -26.84 -43.00
C TYR A 200 22.44 -26.31 -44.22
N HIS A 201 21.42 -27.04 -44.63
CA HIS A 201 20.49 -26.73 -45.72
C HIS A 201 19.10 -26.48 -45.15
N VAL A 202 18.36 -25.54 -45.75
CA VAL A 202 16.96 -25.24 -45.39
C VAL A 202 16.02 -25.65 -46.53
N PRO A 203 14.79 -26.09 -46.22
CA PRO A 203 13.81 -26.46 -47.23
C PRO A 203 13.63 -25.35 -48.29
N GLY A 204 13.68 -25.73 -49.57
CA GLY A 204 13.54 -24.81 -50.70
C GLY A 204 14.84 -24.25 -51.28
N GLN A 205 16.01 -24.52 -50.67
CA GLN A 205 17.32 -24.25 -51.29
C GLN A 205 17.79 -25.39 -52.19
N ALA A 206 18.79 -25.16 -53.05
CA ALA A 206 19.32 -26.22 -53.88
C ALA A 206 20.02 -27.28 -53.00
N GLY A 207 19.54 -28.53 -53.07
CA GLY A 207 20.11 -29.63 -52.29
C GLY A 207 21.49 -30.07 -52.80
N TYR A 208 22.23 -30.77 -51.95
CA TYR A 208 23.44 -31.50 -52.34
C TYR A 208 23.44 -32.91 -51.74
N HIS A 209 24.30 -33.76 -52.31
CA HIS A 209 24.50 -35.14 -51.88
C HIS A 209 25.57 -35.21 -50.79
N MET A 210 25.28 -35.93 -49.70
CA MET A 210 26.21 -36.10 -48.59
C MET A 210 26.15 -37.50 -48.01
N ASN A 211 27.17 -37.87 -47.20
CA ASN A 211 27.08 -39.13 -46.48
C ASN A 211 25.96 -39.09 -45.42
N SER A 212 24.98 -39.99 -45.55
CA SER A 212 23.85 -40.15 -44.61
C SER A 212 24.28 -40.33 -43.15
N ALA A 213 25.44 -40.94 -42.89
CA ALA A 213 25.98 -41.11 -41.54
C ALA A 213 26.36 -39.78 -40.86
N ASN A 214 26.56 -38.72 -41.65
CA ASN A 214 26.89 -37.39 -41.15
C ASN A 214 25.68 -36.46 -41.05
N ALA A 215 24.46 -36.98 -41.29
CA ALA A 215 23.25 -36.17 -41.25
C ALA A 215 22.84 -35.82 -39.82
N VAL A 216 22.60 -34.53 -39.57
CA VAL A 216 22.08 -33.99 -38.32
C VAL A 216 20.85 -33.14 -38.62
N TYR A 217 19.72 -33.44 -37.99
CA TYR A 217 18.46 -32.75 -38.22
C TYR A 217 18.23 -31.66 -37.16
N PHE A 218 17.74 -30.50 -37.59
CA PHE A 218 17.45 -29.36 -36.71
C PHE A 218 15.97 -28.96 -36.80
N ASN A 219 15.42 -28.52 -35.67
CA ASN A 219 14.04 -28.02 -35.60
C ASN A 219 13.92 -26.57 -36.09
N SER A 220 15.00 -25.78 -35.98
CA SER A 220 15.04 -24.41 -36.47
C SER A 220 16.43 -24.03 -37.02
N GLU A 221 16.47 -23.00 -37.87
CA GLU A 221 17.73 -22.47 -38.41
C GLU A 221 18.64 -21.94 -37.28
N GLN A 222 18.04 -21.38 -36.24
CA GLN A 222 18.76 -20.89 -35.07
C GLN A 222 19.42 -22.02 -34.28
N ASP A 223 18.79 -23.20 -34.18
CA ASP A 223 19.40 -24.37 -33.52
C ASP A 223 20.66 -24.83 -34.25
N ALA A 224 20.64 -24.83 -35.59
CA ALA A 224 21.80 -25.16 -36.40
C ALA A 224 22.94 -24.15 -36.19
N ILE A 225 22.63 -22.86 -36.16
CA ILE A 225 23.59 -21.78 -35.89
C ILE A 225 24.20 -21.92 -34.49
N ASN A 226 23.36 -22.15 -33.47
CA ASN A 226 23.79 -22.35 -32.09
C ASN A 226 24.67 -23.61 -31.93
N ALA A 227 24.41 -24.65 -32.73
CA ALA A 227 25.23 -25.86 -32.81
C ALA A 227 26.54 -25.67 -33.62
N GLY A 228 26.81 -24.45 -34.11
CA GLY A 228 28.03 -24.08 -34.82
C GLY A 228 28.01 -24.40 -36.31
N TYR A 229 26.84 -24.58 -36.92
CA TYR A 229 26.70 -24.82 -38.36
C TYR A 229 26.46 -23.51 -39.11
N ARG A 230 26.96 -23.44 -40.34
CA ARG A 230 26.81 -22.30 -41.26
C ARG A 230 25.86 -22.66 -42.40
N LYS A 231 25.10 -21.69 -42.89
CA LYS A 231 24.17 -21.88 -44.02
C LYS A 231 24.89 -22.29 -45.30
N ALA A 232 24.28 -23.20 -46.07
CA ALA A 232 24.69 -23.51 -47.43
C ALA A 232 24.65 -22.25 -48.31
N LYS A 233 25.54 -22.19 -49.30
CA LYS A 233 25.65 -21.04 -50.23
C LYS A 233 24.75 -21.18 -51.47
N ARG A 234 24.18 -22.36 -51.69
CA ARG A 234 23.40 -22.76 -52.87
C ARG A 234 22.15 -23.44 -52.37
#